data_AF-A0A838RJN6-F1
#
_entry.id   AF-A0A838RJN6-F1
#
_cell.length_a   1.000
_cell.length_b   1.000
_cell.length_c   1.000
_cell.angle_alpha   90.00
_cell.angle_beta   90.00
_cell.angle_gamma   90.00
#
_symmetry.space_group_name_H-M   'P 1'
#
loop_
_entity.id
_entity.type
_entity.pdbx_description
1 polymer ?
#
loop_
_entity_poly.entity_id
_entity_poly.type
_entity_poly.pdbx_seq_one_letter_code
_entity_poly.pdbx_strand_id
1 'polypeptide(L)'
;MRFPRRAGILLHPTSLPGPYGIGDLGPAAYRFVDWLQEAGQRLWQVLPLGPTGYGDSPYQSFSAFAGNPLLISPERLLEQALLTEQELSTPPSFPTAHVEYGEVIDWKESLFRQAFARFQTQPHPSYEPWVAANEEWLEDYALFIALKAHFGGGPWKEWPEEVRTHDKTRLDPHREALADEMAYQRFLQFLFFQQWITLRAYAHQKEVSIVGDIPIFIAHDSADAWANRELFSLNDDGSLEVQAGVPPDYFSETGQLWGNPLYRWDMMEESGYEWWIERFRAIFNLVDMVRLDHFRGFEAYWTIPGNAPTAVNGEWRTGPGAALFREVRDALGPLPIIAEDLGVITPEVDAMRDEFAYPGMRILQFAFSADISSNFLPHNYVQNTVAYTGTHDNDTTRGWFESLDEESQQRVLDYFDTSEAQVVWAMARAIVASVADTAIVPMQDIAELGNEARMNLPGRPGGNWQWRATEEMFSAENAAWLAKLSDLYGRCNP
;
A
#
# COMPACT_ATOMS: atom_id res chain seq x y z
N MET A 1 10.35 -12.47 14.03
CA MET A 1 11.47 -13.25 13.44
C MET A 1 12.49 -12.26 12.89
N ARG A 2 13.80 -12.48 13.04
CA ARG A 2 14.78 -11.52 12.53
C ARG A 2 14.92 -11.64 11.01
N PHE A 3 14.91 -10.51 10.31
CA PHE A 3 14.99 -10.47 8.86
C PHE A 3 16.44 -10.69 8.38
N PRO A 4 16.66 -11.33 7.21
CA PRO A 4 17.98 -11.42 6.61
C PRO A 4 18.46 -10.06 6.13
N ARG A 5 19.78 -9.91 6.01
CA ARG A 5 20.37 -8.66 5.52
C ARG A 5 20.11 -8.49 4.03
N ARG A 6 19.18 -7.62 3.63
CA ARG A 6 18.72 -7.45 2.23
C ARG A 6 18.58 -5.98 1.83
N ALA A 7 18.57 -5.75 0.51
CA ALA A 7 18.27 -4.46 -0.10
C ALA A 7 17.04 -4.58 -1.02
N GLY A 8 16.32 -3.47 -1.20
CA GLY A 8 15.17 -3.41 -2.09
C GLY A 8 14.85 -2.03 -2.61
N ILE A 9 13.89 -2.00 -3.54
CA ILE A 9 13.36 -0.78 -4.14
C ILE A 9 11.90 -0.62 -3.77
N LEU A 10 11.52 0.59 -3.37
CA LEU A 10 10.13 1.02 -3.24
C LEU A 10 9.66 1.57 -4.59
N LEU A 11 8.72 0.87 -5.22
CA LEU A 11 8.07 1.28 -6.47
C LEU A 11 6.68 0.65 -6.53
N HIS A 12 5.62 1.45 -6.49
CA HIS A 12 4.26 0.89 -6.63
C HIS A 12 4.01 0.45 -8.08
N PRO A 13 3.22 -0.61 -8.36
CA PRO A 13 2.98 -1.06 -9.73
C PRO A 13 2.34 0.01 -10.63
N THR A 14 1.57 0.96 -10.09
CA THR A 14 1.01 2.07 -10.87
C THR A 14 2.09 2.95 -11.50
N SER A 15 3.26 3.02 -10.87
CA SER A 15 4.41 3.81 -11.31
C SER A 15 5.26 3.08 -12.36
N LEU A 16 4.95 1.84 -12.72
CA LEU A 16 5.67 1.16 -13.80
C LEU A 16 5.41 1.86 -15.16
N PRO A 17 6.43 1.92 -16.05
CA PRO A 17 6.24 2.41 -17.40
C PRO A 17 5.32 1.48 -18.18
N GLY A 18 4.72 2.00 -19.25
CA GLY A 18 3.82 1.23 -20.10
C GLY A 18 2.89 2.12 -20.92
N PRO A 19 2.32 1.59 -22.00
CA PRO A 19 1.57 2.38 -22.98
C PRO A 19 0.15 2.73 -22.55
N TYR A 20 -0.35 2.17 -21.45
CA TYR A 20 -1.77 2.20 -21.07
C TYR A 20 -2.10 3.16 -19.92
N GLY A 21 -1.34 4.26 -19.82
CA GLY A 21 -1.57 5.39 -18.91
C GLY A 21 -1.30 5.14 -17.41
N ILE A 22 -1.22 3.87 -17.01
CA ILE A 22 -0.84 3.44 -15.66
C ILE A 22 0.02 2.18 -15.78
N GLY A 23 0.94 1.97 -14.84
CA GLY A 23 1.64 0.69 -14.74
C GLY A 23 0.69 -0.44 -14.34
N ASP A 24 0.99 -1.66 -14.81
CA ASP A 24 0.15 -2.84 -14.63
C ASP A 24 0.96 -4.11 -14.39
N LEU A 25 0.28 -5.24 -14.16
CA LEU A 25 0.89 -6.55 -13.86
C LEU A 25 1.36 -7.31 -15.11
N GLY A 26 1.61 -6.58 -16.21
CA GLY A 26 2.02 -7.07 -17.51
C GLY A 26 3.54 -7.06 -17.71
N PRO A 27 4.01 -7.07 -18.97
CA PRO A 27 5.43 -7.21 -19.31
C PRO A 27 6.38 -6.25 -18.59
N ALA A 28 5.96 -5.01 -18.30
CA ALA A 28 6.79 -4.03 -17.57
C ALA A 28 7.12 -4.47 -16.15
N ALA A 29 6.18 -5.10 -15.43
CA ALA A 29 6.43 -5.64 -14.10
C ALA A 29 7.48 -6.78 -14.11
N TYR A 30 7.46 -7.62 -15.14
CA TYR A 30 8.43 -8.72 -15.30
C TYR A 30 9.82 -8.17 -15.63
N ARG A 31 9.91 -7.16 -16.50
CA ARG A 31 11.17 -6.44 -16.77
C ARG A 31 11.72 -5.78 -15.52
N PHE A 32 10.86 -5.19 -14.70
CA PHE A 32 11.28 -4.60 -13.44
C PHE A 32 11.84 -5.64 -12.46
N VAL A 33 11.20 -6.82 -12.36
CA VAL A 33 11.73 -7.94 -11.57
C VAL A 33 13.09 -8.42 -12.09
N ASP A 34 13.26 -8.51 -13.40
CA ASP A 34 14.57 -8.83 -14.01
C ASP A 34 15.62 -7.78 -13.66
N TRP A 35 15.28 -6.51 -13.78
CA TRP A 35 16.16 -5.41 -13.40
C TRP A 35 16.52 -5.42 -11.91
N LEU A 36 15.58 -5.74 -11.01
CA LEU A 36 15.87 -5.90 -9.58
C LEU A 36 16.87 -7.04 -9.33
N GLN A 37 16.70 -8.17 -10.00
CA GLN A 37 17.63 -9.30 -9.91
C GLN A 37 19.04 -8.87 -10.34
N GLU A 38 19.16 -8.23 -11.50
CA GLU A 38 20.42 -7.72 -12.07
C GLU A 38 21.07 -6.67 -11.15
N ALA A 39 20.25 -5.81 -10.53
CA ALA A 39 20.66 -4.80 -9.59
C ALA A 39 21.04 -5.34 -8.20
N GLY A 40 21.03 -6.66 -8.00
CA GLY A 40 21.32 -7.29 -6.70
C GLY A 40 20.32 -6.93 -5.60
N GLN A 41 19.10 -6.56 -5.99
CA GLN A 41 18.00 -6.24 -5.08
C GLN A 41 17.18 -7.51 -4.84
N ARG A 42 16.77 -7.74 -3.59
CA ARG A 42 16.04 -8.94 -3.15
C ARG A 42 14.65 -8.64 -2.64
N LEU A 43 14.29 -7.36 -2.59
CA LEU A 43 12.99 -6.89 -2.11
C LEU A 43 12.39 -5.89 -3.11
N TRP A 44 11.12 -6.09 -3.42
CA TRP A 44 10.27 -5.11 -4.09
C TRP A 44 9.20 -4.66 -3.10
N GLN A 45 9.28 -3.42 -2.63
CA GLN A 45 8.22 -2.85 -1.78
C GLN A 45 7.17 -2.14 -2.61
N VAL A 46 5.91 -2.48 -2.34
CA VAL A 46 4.72 -1.86 -2.93
C VAL A 46 3.89 -1.20 -1.84
N LEU A 47 3.08 -0.21 -2.24
CA LEU A 47 1.97 0.33 -1.44
C LEU A 47 0.78 -0.66 -1.45
N PRO A 48 -0.30 -0.42 -0.67
CA PRO A 48 -1.49 -1.26 -0.68
C PRO A 48 -2.02 -1.49 -2.09
N LEU A 49 -2.47 -2.72 -2.39
CA LEU A 49 -2.87 -3.14 -3.74
C LEU A 49 -4.38 -3.10 -3.94
N GLY A 50 -5.13 -2.53 -3.00
CA GLY A 50 -6.59 -2.50 -3.02
C GLY A 50 -7.17 -1.48 -4.01
N PRO A 51 -8.44 -1.67 -4.44
CA PRO A 51 -9.13 -0.72 -5.32
C PRO A 51 -9.28 0.64 -4.64
N THR A 52 -8.92 1.71 -5.33
CA THR A 52 -8.88 3.08 -4.77
C THR A 52 -10.19 3.83 -4.99
N GLY A 53 -10.53 4.70 -4.03
CA GLY A 53 -11.66 5.63 -4.13
C GLY A 53 -11.26 7.04 -4.56
N TYR A 54 -12.02 8.03 -4.10
CA TYR A 54 -11.73 9.44 -4.37
C TYR A 54 -10.32 9.84 -3.89
N GLY A 55 -9.59 10.58 -4.73
CA GLY A 55 -8.22 10.99 -4.45
C GLY A 55 -7.17 9.90 -4.71
N ASP A 56 -7.58 8.75 -5.24
CA ASP A 56 -6.73 7.68 -5.77
C ASP A 56 -5.74 7.09 -4.74
N SER A 57 -6.02 7.27 -3.45
CA SER A 57 -5.13 6.83 -2.37
C SER A 57 -5.22 5.33 -2.15
N PRO A 58 -4.09 4.59 -2.23
CA PRO A 58 -4.02 3.18 -1.83
C PRO A 58 -4.43 2.92 -0.37
N TYR A 59 -4.32 3.94 0.48
CA TYR A 59 -4.66 3.87 1.91
C TYR A 59 -6.16 4.13 2.18
N GLN A 60 -6.95 4.44 1.14
CA GLN A 60 -8.41 4.59 1.21
C GLN A 60 -9.08 3.64 0.21
N SER A 61 -8.89 2.34 0.44
CA SER A 61 -9.42 1.32 -0.45
C SER A 61 -10.88 0.96 -0.17
N PHE A 62 -11.62 0.61 -1.22
CA PHE A 62 -12.97 0.06 -1.12
C PHE A 62 -13.02 -1.32 -0.47
N SER A 63 -11.90 -2.03 -0.33
CA SER A 63 -11.83 -3.28 0.43
C SER A 63 -10.41 -3.56 0.93
N ALA A 64 -10.31 -4.10 2.14
CA ALA A 64 -9.07 -4.61 2.73
C ALA A 64 -8.59 -5.93 2.08
N PHE A 65 -9.42 -6.58 1.24
CA PHE A 65 -9.18 -7.90 0.67
C PHE A 65 -9.04 -7.88 -0.86
N ALA A 66 -9.82 -7.02 -1.54
CA ALA A 66 -9.82 -6.94 -3.00
C ALA A 66 -8.50 -6.38 -3.56
N GLY A 67 -8.23 -6.70 -4.82
CA GLY A 67 -7.15 -6.11 -5.62
C GLY A 67 -7.64 -5.00 -6.54
N ASN A 68 -6.75 -4.08 -6.91
CA ASN A 68 -7.05 -2.94 -7.75
C ASN A 68 -7.20 -3.34 -9.23
N PRO A 69 -8.41 -3.25 -9.83
CA PRO A 69 -8.61 -3.60 -11.24
C PRO A 69 -7.76 -2.77 -12.22
N LEU A 70 -7.35 -1.56 -11.84
CA LEU A 70 -6.49 -0.72 -12.69
C LEU A 70 -5.10 -1.32 -12.89
N LEU A 71 -4.67 -2.27 -12.06
CA LEU A 71 -3.41 -2.99 -12.22
C LEU A 71 -3.53 -4.19 -13.18
N ILE A 72 -4.73 -4.58 -13.61
CA ILE A 72 -4.90 -5.64 -14.60
C ILE A 72 -4.28 -5.18 -15.93
N SER A 73 -3.43 -6.03 -16.49
CA SER A 73 -2.71 -5.79 -17.73
C SER A 73 -3.57 -6.15 -18.95
N PRO A 74 -3.85 -5.19 -19.85
CA PRO A 74 -4.55 -5.46 -21.10
C PRO A 74 -3.78 -6.44 -22.02
N GLU A 75 -2.45 -6.40 -22.02
CA GLU A 75 -1.61 -7.34 -22.79
C GLU A 75 -1.81 -8.79 -22.34
N ARG A 76 -1.95 -9.03 -21.04
CA ARG A 76 -2.25 -10.37 -20.52
C ARG A 76 -3.65 -10.84 -20.93
N LEU A 77 -4.61 -9.94 -21.08
CA LEU A 77 -5.94 -10.28 -21.59
C LEU A 77 -5.92 -10.64 -23.07
N LEU A 78 -5.04 -10.00 -23.85
CA LEU A 78 -4.78 -10.39 -25.25
C LEU A 78 -4.16 -11.80 -25.34
N GLU A 79 -3.16 -12.10 -24.51
CA GLU A 79 -2.55 -13.44 -24.45
C GLU A 79 -3.57 -14.54 -24.09
N GLN A 80 -4.57 -14.20 -23.28
CA GLN A 80 -5.66 -15.08 -22.88
C GLN A 80 -6.83 -15.13 -23.89
N ALA A 81 -6.72 -14.43 -25.03
CA ALA A 81 -7.79 -14.29 -26.02
C ALA A 81 -9.09 -13.65 -25.48
N LEU A 82 -9.00 -12.91 -24.37
CA LEU A 82 -10.10 -12.10 -23.83
C LEU A 82 -10.17 -10.73 -24.51
N LEU A 83 -9.07 -10.25 -25.06
CA LEU A 83 -8.99 -9.10 -25.95
C LEU A 83 -8.37 -9.48 -27.29
N THR A 84 -8.54 -8.62 -28.28
CA THR A 84 -7.98 -8.70 -29.62
C THR A 84 -6.95 -7.59 -29.84
N GLU A 85 -6.03 -7.78 -30.79
CA GLU A 85 -5.03 -6.77 -31.13
C GLU A 85 -5.66 -5.42 -31.51
N GLN A 86 -6.81 -5.46 -32.20
CA GLN A 86 -7.51 -4.25 -32.62
C GLN A 86 -7.97 -3.39 -31.44
N GLU A 87 -8.48 -4.02 -30.38
CA GLU A 87 -8.93 -3.33 -29.16
C GLU A 87 -7.78 -2.67 -28.40
N LEU A 88 -6.54 -3.15 -28.57
CA LEU A 88 -5.34 -2.57 -27.96
C LEU A 88 -4.52 -1.68 -28.91
N SER A 89 -4.85 -1.65 -30.20
CA SER A 89 -4.03 -1.00 -31.23
C SER A 89 -4.03 0.54 -31.20
N THR A 90 -5.03 1.15 -30.55
CA THR A 90 -5.19 2.61 -30.48
C THR A 90 -5.56 3.06 -29.07
N PRO A 91 -4.66 2.92 -28.06
CA PRO A 91 -4.91 3.51 -26.76
C PRO A 91 -4.97 5.04 -26.88
N PRO A 92 -5.69 5.73 -25.98
CA PRO A 92 -5.58 7.17 -25.81
C PRO A 92 -4.13 7.61 -25.64
N SER A 93 -3.84 8.86 -25.98
CA SER A 93 -2.50 9.44 -25.81
C SER A 93 -2.29 9.79 -24.34
N PHE A 94 -1.93 8.79 -23.52
CA PHE A 94 -1.67 9.00 -22.11
C PHE A 94 -0.30 9.64 -21.83
N PRO A 95 -0.17 10.42 -20.75
CA PRO A 95 1.13 10.86 -20.26
C PRO A 95 2.02 9.68 -19.83
N THR A 96 3.33 9.81 -20.05
CA THR A 96 4.30 8.76 -19.72
C THR A 96 4.81 8.83 -18.29
N ALA A 97 4.89 10.04 -17.72
CA ALA A 97 5.50 10.29 -16.41
C ALA A 97 4.49 10.48 -15.26
N HIS A 98 3.18 10.52 -15.57
CA HIS A 98 2.14 10.55 -14.55
C HIS A 98 0.87 9.82 -15.00
N VAL A 99 0.06 9.40 -14.03
CA VAL A 99 -1.24 8.76 -14.22
C VAL A 99 -2.34 9.81 -14.28
N GLU A 100 -3.13 9.78 -15.36
CA GLU A 100 -4.40 10.52 -15.45
C GLU A 100 -5.55 9.56 -15.13
N TYR A 101 -5.85 9.39 -13.84
CA TYR A 101 -6.74 8.34 -13.34
C TYR A 101 -8.11 8.34 -14.02
N GLY A 102 -8.72 9.51 -14.25
CA GLY A 102 -10.03 9.60 -14.90
C GLY A 102 -10.05 8.96 -16.30
N GLU A 103 -9.09 9.32 -17.17
CA GLU A 103 -9.01 8.76 -18.52
C GLU A 103 -8.65 7.27 -18.51
N VAL A 104 -7.78 6.86 -17.57
CA VAL A 104 -7.36 5.45 -17.42
C VAL A 104 -8.53 4.58 -16.97
N ILE A 105 -9.32 5.02 -15.99
CA ILE A 105 -10.49 4.31 -15.47
C ILE A 105 -11.49 4.06 -16.60
N ASP A 106 -11.88 5.12 -17.33
CA ASP A 106 -12.88 5.03 -18.40
C ASP A 106 -12.42 4.09 -19.53
N TRP A 107 -11.15 4.20 -19.92
CA TRP A 107 -10.59 3.38 -20.98
C TRP A 107 -10.45 1.91 -20.57
N LYS A 108 -9.91 1.62 -19.38
CA LYS A 108 -9.75 0.24 -18.90
C LYS A 108 -11.10 -0.43 -18.65
N GLU A 109 -12.09 0.28 -18.11
CA GLU A 109 -13.46 -0.23 -17.93
C GLU A 109 -14.06 -0.68 -19.27
N SER A 110 -13.89 0.10 -20.34
CA SER A 110 -14.35 -0.27 -21.69
C SER A 110 -13.72 -1.58 -22.18
N LEU A 111 -12.42 -1.78 -21.95
CA LEU A 111 -11.74 -3.02 -22.31
C LEU A 111 -12.21 -4.20 -21.47
N PHE A 112 -12.35 -4.01 -20.16
CA PHE A 112 -12.73 -5.08 -19.26
C PHE A 112 -14.15 -5.58 -19.50
N ARG A 113 -15.09 -4.72 -19.90
CA ARG A 113 -16.43 -5.15 -20.33
C ARG A 113 -16.39 -6.04 -21.57
N GLN A 114 -15.53 -5.73 -22.53
CA GLN A 114 -15.32 -6.57 -23.72
C GLN A 114 -14.68 -7.91 -23.35
N ALA A 115 -13.69 -7.88 -22.46
CA ALA A 115 -13.04 -9.08 -21.93
C ALA A 115 -14.04 -9.98 -21.18
N PHE A 116 -14.91 -9.39 -20.36
CA PHE A 116 -15.94 -10.12 -19.61
C PHE A 116 -16.95 -10.79 -20.54
N ALA A 117 -17.42 -10.09 -21.57
CA ALA A 117 -18.35 -10.67 -22.56
C ALA A 117 -17.75 -11.91 -23.25
N ARG A 118 -16.45 -11.90 -23.56
CA ARG A 118 -15.75 -13.09 -24.09
C ARG A 118 -15.59 -14.18 -23.03
N PHE A 119 -15.19 -13.80 -21.82
CA PHE A 119 -15.02 -14.70 -20.69
C PHE A 119 -16.30 -15.49 -20.38
N GLN A 120 -17.48 -14.86 -20.46
CA GLN A 120 -18.75 -15.54 -20.23
C GLN A 120 -19.03 -16.66 -21.24
N THR A 121 -18.51 -16.58 -22.46
CA THR A 121 -18.67 -17.63 -23.48
C THR A 121 -17.73 -18.82 -23.25
N GLN A 122 -16.57 -18.57 -22.64
CA GLN A 122 -15.56 -19.58 -22.36
C GLN A 122 -14.83 -19.25 -21.04
N PRO A 123 -15.45 -19.53 -19.88
CA PRO A 123 -14.84 -19.22 -18.59
C PRO A 123 -13.57 -20.03 -18.36
N HIS A 124 -12.62 -19.44 -17.63
CA HIS A 124 -11.42 -20.15 -17.22
C HIS A 124 -11.77 -21.30 -16.24
N PRO A 125 -11.21 -22.52 -16.39
CA PRO A 125 -11.59 -23.66 -15.53
C PRO A 125 -11.40 -23.46 -14.03
N SER A 126 -10.44 -22.60 -13.64
CA SER A 126 -10.17 -22.26 -12.23
C SER A 126 -11.05 -21.13 -11.68
N TYR A 127 -11.96 -20.54 -12.47
CA TYR A 127 -12.79 -19.43 -12.03
C TYR A 127 -13.76 -19.81 -10.92
N GLU A 128 -14.64 -20.79 -11.15
CA GLU A 128 -15.62 -21.21 -10.14
C GLU A 128 -14.97 -21.71 -8.83
N PRO A 129 -13.90 -22.53 -8.85
CA PRO A 129 -13.18 -22.88 -7.63
C PRO A 129 -12.58 -21.68 -6.91
N TRP A 130 -12.10 -20.67 -7.65
CA TRP A 130 -11.53 -19.46 -7.06
C TRP A 130 -12.61 -18.58 -6.42
N VAL A 131 -13.77 -18.42 -7.06
CA VAL A 131 -14.92 -17.70 -6.50
C VAL A 131 -15.37 -18.38 -5.21
N ALA A 132 -15.57 -19.71 -5.21
CA ALA A 132 -15.97 -20.46 -4.02
C ALA A 132 -14.94 -20.36 -2.88
N ALA A 133 -13.65 -20.33 -3.18
CA ALA A 133 -12.60 -20.19 -2.17
C ALA A 133 -12.51 -18.79 -1.55
N ASN A 134 -13.14 -17.79 -2.15
CA ASN A 134 -13.08 -16.38 -1.72
C ASN A 134 -14.46 -15.80 -1.38
N GLU A 135 -15.51 -16.63 -1.34
CA GLU A 135 -16.91 -16.22 -1.23
C GLU A 135 -17.16 -15.23 -0.09
N GLU A 136 -16.53 -15.45 1.07
CA GLU A 136 -16.72 -14.69 2.29
C GLU A 136 -16.50 -13.18 2.14
N TRP A 137 -15.41 -12.75 1.51
CA TRP A 137 -15.15 -11.33 1.26
C TRP A 137 -15.62 -10.89 -0.14
N LEU A 138 -15.57 -11.79 -1.12
CA LEU A 138 -15.80 -11.49 -2.52
C LEU A 138 -17.27 -11.14 -2.80
N GLU A 139 -18.21 -11.83 -2.16
CA GLU A 139 -19.65 -11.61 -2.38
C GLU A 139 -20.11 -10.23 -1.88
N ASP A 140 -19.61 -9.82 -0.71
CA ASP A 140 -19.93 -8.51 -0.16
C ASP A 140 -19.18 -7.40 -0.91
N TYR A 141 -17.93 -7.62 -1.33
CA TYR A 141 -17.22 -6.68 -2.21
C TYR A 141 -17.93 -6.50 -3.56
N ALA A 142 -18.29 -7.59 -4.23
CA ALA A 142 -18.94 -7.53 -5.55
C ALA A 142 -20.30 -6.82 -5.47
N LEU A 143 -21.10 -7.13 -4.43
CA LEU A 143 -22.37 -6.45 -4.21
C LEU A 143 -22.16 -4.98 -3.85
N PHE A 144 -21.20 -4.65 -2.99
CA PHE A 144 -20.88 -3.27 -2.61
C PHE A 144 -20.56 -2.41 -3.83
N ILE A 145 -19.67 -2.86 -4.72
CA ILE A 145 -19.30 -2.10 -5.93
C ILE A 145 -20.49 -2.00 -6.89
N ALA A 146 -21.27 -3.07 -7.06
CA ALA A 146 -22.47 -3.04 -7.90
C ALA A 146 -23.53 -2.05 -7.37
N LEU A 147 -23.77 -2.02 -6.07
CA LEU A 147 -24.67 -1.06 -5.42
C LEU A 147 -24.14 0.36 -5.52
N LYS A 148 -22.82 0.55 -5.35
CA LYS A 148 -22.18 1.85 -5.52
C LYS A 148 -22.44 2.41 -6.91
N ALA A 149 -22.25 1.60 -7.96
CA ALA A 149 -22.58 1.99 -9.33
C ALA A 149 -24.09 2.26 -9.51
N HIS A 150 -24.94 1.39 -8.97
CA HIS A 150 -26.40 1.52 -9.03
C HIS A 150 -26.92 2.83 -8.40
N PHE A 151 -26.29 3.27 -7.31
CA PHE A 151 -26.62 4.52 -6.62
C PHE A 151 -25.73 5.70 -7.04
N GLY A 152 -25.14 5.65 -8.23
CA GLY A 152 -24.47 6.81 -8.85
C GLY A 152 -23.10 7.17 -8.27
N GLY A 153 -22.42 6.22 -7.63
CA GLY A 153 -21.08 6.37 -7.08
C GLY A 153 -21.02 6.90 -5.64
N GLY A 154 -22.17 7.25 -5.04
CA GLY A 154 -22.25 7.77 -3.68
C GLY A 154 -21.78 6.78 -2.60
N PRO A 155 -21.36 7.26 -1.42
CA PRO A 155 -20.90 6.41 -0.33
C PRO A 155 -22.05 5.61 0.29
N TRP A 156 -21.77 4.43 0.85
CA TRP A 156 -22.82 3.52 1.31
C TRP A 156 -23.72 4.10 2.42
N LYS A 157 -23.23 5.04 3.23
CA LYS A 157 -24.04 5.73 4.26
C LYS A 157 -25.21 6.55 3.68
N GLU A 158 -25.16 6.88 2.39
CA GLU A 158 -26.18 7.64 1.66
C GLU A 158 -27.19 6.75 0.92
N TRP A 159 -26.97 5.42 0.91
CA TRP A 159 -27.89 4.48 0.27
C TRP A 159 -29.20 4.35 1.05
N PRO A 160 -30.28 3.84 0.40
CA PRO A 160 -31.53 3.51 1.08
C PRO A 160 -31.30 2.62 2.30
N GLU A 161 -32.12 2.80 3.33
CA GLU A 161 -31.95 2.13 4.63
C GLU A 161 -31.93 0.60 4.51
N GLU A 162 -32.75 0.05 3.61
CA GLU A 162 -32.81 -1.38 3.26
C GLU A 162 -31.49 -1.98 2.79
N VAL A 163 -30.62 -1.17 2.19
CA VAL A 163 -29.31 -1.60 1.70
C VAL A 163 -28.21 -1.21 2.68
N ARG A 164 -28.27 0.03 3.19
CA ARG A 164 -27.27 0.60 4.09
C ARG A 164 -27.08 -0.21 5.37
N THR A 165 -28.14 -0.87 5.85
CA THR A 165 -28.13 -1.69 7.07
C THR A 165 -27.45 -3.05 6.91
N HIS A 166 -27.12 -3.46 5.68
CA HIS A 166 -26.56 -4.79 5.36
C HIS A 166 -27.41 -5.95 5.93
N ASP A 167 -28.73 -5.77 6.02
CA ASP A 167 -29.61 -6.89 6.35
C ASP A 167 -29.65 -7.85 5.15
N LYS A 168 -28.97 -9.00 5.29
CA LYS A 168 -28.86 -10.02 4.23
C LYS A 168 -30.22 -10.36 3.59
N THR A 169 -31.30 -10.42 4.38
CA THR A 169 -32.64 -10.77 3.87
C THR A 169 -33.25 -9.68 2.98
N ARG A 170 -32.81 -8.43 3.13
CA ARG A 170 -33.25 -7.27 2.34
C ARG A 170 -32.35 -7.04 1.11
N LEU A 171 -31.19 -7.67 1.07
CA LEU A 171 -30.24 -7.58 -0.05
C LEU A 171 -30.54 -8.56 -1.19
N ASP A 172 -31.30 -9.64 -0.96
CA ASP A 172 -31.59 -10.66 -1.99
C ASP A 172 -32.17 -10.07 -3.29
N PRO A 173 -33.17 -9.17 -3.27
CA PRO A 173 -33.68 -8.56 -4.51
C PRO A 173 -32.61 -7.75 -5.26
N HIS A 174 -31.67 -7.13 -4.54
CA HIS A 174 -30.57 -6.40 -5.14
C HIS A 174 -29.51 -7.35 -5.73
N ARG A 175 -29.21 -8.47 -5.05
CA ARG A 175 -28.32 -9.51 -5.57
C ARG A 175 -28.85 -10.09 -6.88
N GLU A 176 -30.14 -10.38 -6.95
CA GLU A 176 -30.79 -10.85 -8.18
C GLU A 176 -30.76 -9.78 -9.28
N ALA A 177 -31.12 -8.54 -8.96
CA ALA A 177 -31.17 -7.45 -9.94
C ALA A 177 -29.78 -7.03 -10.46
N LEU A 178 -28.72 -7.21 -9.65
CA LEU A 178 -27.35 -6.81 -9.96
C LEU A 178 -26.44 -8.02 -10.25
N ALA A 179 -26.99 -9.20 -10.49
CA ALA A 179 -26.23 -10.45 -10.65
C ALA A 179 -25.15 -10.36 -11.74
N ASP A 180 -25.47 -9.75 -12.88
CA ASP A 180 -24.51 -9.56 -13.99
C ASP A 180 -23.36 -8.63 -13.61
N GLU A 181 -23.65 -7.57 -12.85
CA GLU A 181 -22.63 -6.63 -12.37
C GLU A 181 -21.75 -7.29 -11.31
N MET A 182 -22.34 -8.03 -10.37
CA MET A 182 -21.57 -8.80 -9.39
C MET A 182 -20.67 -9.83 -10.08
N ALA A 183 -21.16 -10.52 -11.12
CA ALA A 183 -20.35 -11.46 -11.89
C ALA A 183 -19.17 -10.76 -12.60
N TYR A 184 -19.37 -9.55 -13.12
CA TYR A 184 -18.30 -8.72 -13.66
C TYR A 184 -17.25 -8.36 -12.60
N GLN A 185 -17.68 -7.93 -11.40
CA GLN A 185 -16.76 -7.60 -10.31
C GLN A 185 -15.95 -8.82 -9.84
N ARG A 186 -16.58 -10.00 -9.73
CA ARG A 186 -15.87 -11.27 -9.45
C ARG A 186 -14.83 -11.60 -10.52
N PHE A 187 -15.16 -11.38 -11.79
CA PHE A 187 -14.26 -11.58 -12.91
C PHE A 187 -13.02 -10.68 -12.83
N LEU A 188 -13.19 -9.39 -12.52
CA LEU A 188 -12.07 -8.47 -12.33
C LEU A 188 -11.14 -8.93 -11.22
N GLN A 189 -11.70 -9.33 -10.07
CA GLN A 189 -10.89 -9.84 -8.97
C GLN A 189 -10.17 -11.13 -9.35
N PHE A 190 -10.84 -12.07 -10.02
CA PHE A 190 -10.20 -13.27 -10.54
C PHE A 190 -8.98 -12.95 -11.43
N LEU A 191 -9.13 -12.02 -12.39
CA LEU A 191 -8.04 -11.59 -13.25
C LEU A 191 -6.88 -10.95 -12.48
N PHE A 192 -7.18 -10.04 -11.55
CA PHE A 192 -6.16 -9.41 -10.71
C PHE A 192 -5.34 -10.46 -9.96
N PHE A 193 -6.00 -11.36 -9.22
CA PHE A 193 -5.33 -12.37 -8.40
C PHE A 193 -4.54 -13.34 -9.28
N GLN A 194 -5.07 -13.74 -10.44
CA GLN A 194 -4.35 -14.60 -11.38
C GLN A 194 -3.05 -13.94 -11.87
N GLN A 195 -3.11 -12.67 -12.31
CA GLN A 195 -1.94 -11.95 -12.80
C GLN A 195 -0.92 -11.70 -11.68
N TRP A 196 -1.39 -11.29 -10.50
CA TRP A 196 -0.52 -11.01 -9.35
C TRP A 196 0.20 -12.27 -8.84
N ILE A 197 -0.51 -13.38 -8.65
CA ILE A 197 0.09 -14.64 -8.19
C ILE A 197 1.13 -15.16 -9.18
N THR A 198 0.86 -15.02 -10.49
CA THR A 198 1.82 -15.41 -11.54
C THR A 198 3.08 -14.53 -11.50
N LEU A 199 2.91 -13.21 -11.34
CA LEU A 199 4.03 -12.27 -11.20
C LEU A 199 4.85 -12.53 -9.93
N ARG A 200 4.19 -12.79 -8.79
CA ARG A 200 4.87 -13.14 -7.54
C ARG A 200 5.68 -14.43 -7.68
N ALA A 201 5.11 -15.45 -8.32
CA ALA A 201 5.84 -16.69 -8.60
C ALA A 201 7.07 -16.45 -9.48
N TYR A 202 6.98 -15.52 -10.44
CA TYR A 202 8.13 -15.09 -11.24
C TYR A 202 9.19 -14.34 -10.40
N ALA A 203 8.76 -13.42 -9.53
CA ALA A 203 9.65 -12.72 -8.60
C ALA A 203 10.42 -13.70 -7.71
N HIS A 204 9.76 -14.75 -7.21
CA HIS A 204 10.42 -15.81 -6.44
C HIS A 204 11.45 -16.61 -7.26
N GLN A 205 11.17 -16.92 -8.53
CA GLN A 205 12.16 -17.55 -9.42
C GLN A 205 13.40 -16.67 -9.63
N LYS A 206 13.25 -15.37 -9.42
CA LYS A 206 14.31 -14.36 -9.52
C LYS A 206 14.90 -13.97 -8.16
N GLU A 207 14.55 -14.71 -7.10
CA GLU A 207 15.00 -14.46 -5.72
C GLU A 207 14.61 -13.07 -5.19
N VAL A 208 13.51 -12.51 -5.71
CA VAL A 208 12.92 -11.24 -5.26
C VAL A 208 11.68 -11.54 -4.43
N SER A 209 11.68 -11.10 -3.17
CA SER A 209 10.49 -11.12 -2.31
C SER A 209 9.73 -9.80 -2.39
N ILE A 210 8.41 -9.84 -2.20
CA ILE A 210 7.55 -8.66 -2.24
C ILE A 210 7.20 -8.22 -0.82
N VAL A 211 7.40 -6.94 -0.52
CA VAL A 211 6.99 -6.28 0.71
C VAL A 211 5.70 -5.51 0.43
N GLY A 212 4.59 -5.96 1.02
CA GLY A 212 3.31 -5.26 0.97
C GLY A 212 3.14 -4.25 2.11
N ASP A 213 1.94 -3.70 2.20
CA ASP A 213 1.58 -2.68 3.17
C ASP A 213 0.11 -2.86 3.59
N ILE A 214 -0.15 -2.83 4.91
CA ILE A 214 -1.48 -2.80 5.50
C ILE A 214 -1.67 -1.43 6.17
N PRO A 215 -2.59 -0.58 5.67
CA PRO A 215 -3.11 0.56 6.42
C PRO A 215 -3.74 0.08 7.72
N ILE A 216 -3.44 0.67 8.89
CA ILE A 216 -4.08 0.21 10.13
C ILE A 216 -5.61 0.28 10.01
N PHE A 217 -6.15 1.42 9.59
CA PHE A 217 -7.59 1.62 9.46
C PHE A 217 -8.07 1.37 8.03
N ILE A 218 -9.34 1.02 7.88
CA ILE A 218 -10.00 0.88 6.57
C ILE A 218 -10.70 2.20 6.17
N ALA A 219 -11.04 2.37 4.90
CA ALA A 219 -11.86 3.51 4.50
C ALA A 219 -13.28 3.41 5.08
N HIS A 220 -13.90 4.54 5.41
CA HIS A 220 -15.31 4.56 5.82
C HIS A 220 -16.21 4.02 4.71
N ASP A 221 -16.04 4.51 3.49
CA ASP A 221 -16.77 4.05 2.31
C ASP A 221 -16.10 2.80 1.73
N SER A 222 -16.26 1.66 2.39
CA SER A 222 -15.69 0.37 1.97
C SER A 222 -16.69 -0.77 2.17
N ALA A 223 -16.49 -1.86 1.43
CA ALA A 223 -17.23 -3.10 1.61
C ALA A 223 -17.05 -3.66 3.02
N ASP A 224 -15.85 -3.52 3.61
CA ASP A 224 -15.55 -4.07 4.93
C ASP A 224 -16.34 -3.33 6.03
N ALA A 225 -16.37 -1.99 5.98
CA ALA A 225 -17.15 -1.18 6.93
C ALA A 225 -18.67 -1.37 6.76
N TRP A 226 -19.13 -1.56 5.51
CA TRP A 226 -20.54 -1.78 5.20
C TRP A 226 -21.03 -3.17 5.61
N ALA A 227 -20.23 -4.22 5.42
CA ALA A 227 -20.62 -5.60 5.69
C ALA A 227 -20.38 -6.06 7.14
N ASN A 228 -19.46 -5.40 7.87
CA ASN A 228 -19.09 -5.78 9.23
C ASN A 228 -19.26 -4.59 10.20
N ARG A 229 -20.39 -3.90 10.09
CA ARG A 229 -20.65 -2.61 10.76
C ARG A 229 -20.38 -2.62 12.26
N GLU A 230 -20.66 -3.73 12.92
CA GLU A 230 -20.49 -3.97 14.36
C GLU A 230 -19.03 -3.92 14.82
N LEU A 231 -18.07 -4.11 13.90
CA LEU A 231 -16.64 -4.06 14.19
C LEU A 231 -16.07 -2.63 14.18
N PHE A 232 -16.90 -1.64 13.83
CA PHE A 232 -16.47 -0.26 13.58
C PHE A 232 -17.29 0.76 14.39
N SER A 233 -16.70 1.92 14.63
CA SER A 233 -17.31 3.05 15.34
C SER A 233 -18.33 3.80 14.48
N LEU A 234 -19.46 3.15 14.20
CA LEU A 234 -20.53 3.64 13.35
C LEU A 234 -21.82 3.86 14.15
N ASN A 235 -22.52 4.95 13.86
CA ASN A 235 -23.90 5.17 14.30
C ASN A 235 -24.86 4.28 13.47
N ASP A 236 -26.12 4.15 13.93
CA ASP A 236 -27.16 3.37 13.24
C ASP A 236 -27.39 3.83 11.78
N ASP A 237 -27.22 5.13 11.51
CA ASP A 237 -27.33 5.73 10.19
C ASP A 237 -26.09 5.55 9.30
N GLY A 238 -25.06 4.87 9.79
CA GLY A 238 -23.79 4.63 9.10
C GLY A 238 -22.81 5.80 9.13
N SER A 239 -23.14 6.92 9.81
CA SER A 239 -22.18 7.98 10.07
C SER A 239 -21.13 7.56 11.12
N LEU A 240 -19.99 8.23 11.14
CA LEU A 240 -18.92 7.96 12.11
C LEU A 240 -19.34 8.44 13.51
N GLU A 241 -19.26 7.56 14.50
CA GLU A 241 -19.34 7.93 15.92
C GLU A 241 -18.08 8.70 16.31
N VAL A 242 -16.94 8.10 15.98
CA VAL A 242 -15.59 8.66 16.10
C VAL A 242 -14.78 8.30 14.85
N GLN A 243 -13.70 9.02 14.64
CA GLN A 243 -12.85 8.91 13.46
C GLN A 243 -11.36 8.97 13.81
N ALA A 244 -10.57 8.37 12.93
CA ALA A 244 -9.11 8.31 13.06
C ALA A 244 -8.42 9.63 12.70
N GLY A 245 -7.24 9.80 13.27
CA GLY A 245 -6.32 10.87 12.97
C GLY A 245 -5.10 10.80 13.88
N VAL A 246 -4.32 11.87 13.90
CA VAL A 246 -3.23 12.09 14.85
C VAL A 246 -3.36 13.46 15.49
N PRO A 247 -2.93 13.61 16.77
CA PRO A 247 -3.00 14.89 17.45
C PRO A 247 -2.11 15.94 16.77
N PRO A 248 -2.29 17.23 17.10
CA PRO A 248 -1.30 18.25 16.79
C PRO A 248 0.10 17.85 17.26
N ASP A 249 1.09 18.11 16.42
CA ASP A 249 2.50 17.89 16.70
C ASP A 249 3.34 19.05 16.15
N TYR A 250 4.67 18.91 16.21
CA TYR A 250 5.59 19.94 15.74
C TYR A 250 5.60 20.10 14.20
N PHE A 251 4.98 19.19 13.45
CA PHE A 251 4.81 19.27 12.00
C PHE A 251 3.43 19.81 11.60
N SER A 252 2.39 19.64 12.43
CA SER A 252 1.02 20.10 12.16
C SER A 252 0.34 20.70 13.39
N GLU A 253 0.04 22.00 13.32
CA GLU A 253 -0.68 22.73 14.38
C GLU A 253 -2.09 22.18 14.67
N THR A 254 -2.73 21.54 13.69
CA THR A 254 -4.09 21.02 13.82
C THR A 254 -4.16 19.49 13.87
N GLY A 255 -3.01 18.82 13.89
CA GLY A 255 -2.91 17.38 13.69
C GLY A 255 -3.36 16.99 12.28
N GLN A 256 -3.75 15.74 12.10
CA GLN A 256 -4.27 15.25 10.82
C GLN A 256 -5.58 14.51 11.06
N LEU A 257 -6.59 14.85 10.27
CA LEU A 257 -7.90 14.19 10.28
C LEU A 257 -7.95 13.23 9.09
N TRP A 258 -8.04 11.93 9.36
CA TRP A 258 -8.00 10.93 8.28
C TRP A 258 -9.39 10.47 7.84
N GLY A 259 -10.38 10.54 8.74
CA GLY A 259 -11.78 10.24 8.41
C GLY A 259 -12.12 8.76 8.32
N ASN A 260 -11.21 7.87 8.74
CA ASN A 260 -11.49 6.43 8.85
C ASN A 260 -12.34 6.13 10.09
N PRO A 261 -13.24 5.12 10.05
CA PRO A 261 -13.83 4.58 11.26
C PRO A 261 -12.74 3.93 12.13
N LEU A 262 -12.95 3.96 13.44
CA LEU A 262 -12.11 3.27 14.41
C LEU A 262 -12.67 1.89 14.70
N TYR A 263 -11.80 0.98 15.13
CA TYR A 263 -12.18 -0.38 15.49
C TYR A 263 -12.90 -0.42 16.84
N ARG A 264 -13.90 -1.28 16.94
CA ARG A 264 -14.50 -1.74 18.19
C ARG A 264 -13.68 -2.91 18.71
N TRP A 265 -12.52 -2.59 19.30
CA TRP A 265 -11.56 -3.60 19.76
C TRP A 265 -12.13 -4.57 20.80
N ASP A 266 -13.11 -4.12 21.58
CA ASP A 266 -13.93 -4.95 22.48
C ASP A 266 -14.65 -6.06 21.71
N MET A 267 -15.36 -5.71 20.63
CA MET A 267 -16.09 -6.65 19.80
C MET A 267 -15.14 -7.60 19.06
N MET A 268 -13.99 -7.09 18.61
CA MET A 268 -12.96 -7.92 17.97
C MET A 268 -12.30 -8.89 18.94
N GLU A 269 -12.07 -8.50 20.19
CA GLU A 269 -11.53 -9.39 21.22
C GLU A 269 -12.52 -10.53 21.53
N GLU A 270 -13.83 -10.23 21.60
CA GLU A 270 -14.87 -11.25 21.82
C GLU A 270 -14.91 -12.32 20.72
N SER A 271 -14.59 -11.96 19.47
CA SER A 271 -14.50 -12.90 18.34
C SER A 271 -13.11 -13.54 18.16
N GLY A 272 -12.17 -13.30 19.08
CA GLY A 272 -10.79 -13.81 18.96
C GLY A 272 -10.01 -13.15 17.81
N TYR A 273 -10.34 -11.91 17.46
CA TYR A 273 -9.76 -11.10 16.40
C TYR A 273 -9.86 -11.73 14.99
N GLU A 274 -10.88 -12.54 14.74
CA GLU A 274 -11.08 -13.28 13.48
C GLU A 274 -10.90 -12.41 12.22
N TRP A 275 -11.52 -11.22 12.20
CA TRP A 275 -11.41 -10.30 11.06
C TRP A 275 -9.96 -9.87 10.76
N TRP A 276 -9.16 -9.60 11.78
CA TRP A 276 -7.75 -9.25 11.60
C TRP A 276 -6.89 -10.45 11.21
N ILE A 277 -7.19 -11.64 11.75
CA ILE A 277 -6.54 -12.89 11.35
C ILE A 277 -6.76 -13.14 9.85
N GLU A 278 -7.99 -13.01 9.37
CA GLU A 278 -8.29 -13.19 7.95
C GLU A 278 -7.69 -12.08 7.07
N ARG A 279 -7.64 -10.83 7.55
CA ARG A 279 -6.91 -9.75 6.87
C ARG A 279 -5.41 -10.08 6.70
N PHE A 280 -4.77 -10.63 7.73
CA PHE A 280 -3.39 -11.10 7.62
C PHE A 280 -3.27 -12.30 6.67
N ARG A 281 -4.17 -13.27 6.75
CA ARG A 281 -4.18 -14.43 5.83
C ARG A 281 -4.29 -13.98 4.38
N ALA A 282 -5.18 -13.03 4.10
CA ALA A 282 -5.40 -12.50 2.76
C ALA A 282 -4.17 -11.79 2.20
N ILE A 283 -3.55 -10.88 2.98
CA ILE A 283 -2.37 -10.15 2.47
C ILE A 283 -1.18 -11.09 2.24
N PHE A 284 -0.97 -12.12 3.06
CA PHE A 284 0.16 -13.06 2.89
C PHE A 284 -0.03 -14.04 1.73
N ASN A 285 -1.23 -14.11 1.14
CA ASN A 285 -1.40 -14.74 -0.19
C ASN A 285 -0.80 -13.86 -1.31
N LEU A 286 -0.71 -12.54 -1.09
CA LEU A 286 -0.20 -11.58 -2.06
C LEU A 286 1.27 -11.22 -1.86
N VAL A 287 1.78 -11.22 -0.63
CA VAL A 287 3.14 -10.71 -0.34
C VAL A 287 3.93 -11.64 0.58
N ASP A 288 5.25 -11.41 0.66
CA ASP A 288 6.17 -12.20 1.49
C ASP A 288 6.48 -11.54 2.83
N MET A 289 6.34 -10.22 2.90
CA MET A 289 6.54 -9.38 4.08
C MET A 289 5.49 -8.28 4.07
N VAL A 290 5.12 -7.73 5.22
CA VAL A 290 4.12 -6.65 5.27
C VAL A 290 4.56 -5.53 6.21
N ARG A 291 4.54 -4.29 5.72
CA ARG A 291 4.56 -3.11 6.57
C ARG A 291 3.19 -2.95 7.21
N LEU A 292 3.15 -2.78 8.51
CA LEU A 292 1.94 -2.44 9.25
C LEU A 292 2.00 -0.95 9.56
N ASP A 293 1.26 -0.18 8.76
CA ASP A 293 1.13 1.26 8.86
C ASP A 293 0.59 1.68 10.22
N HIS A 294 1.11 2.79 10.76
CA HIS A 294 0.72 3.35 12.04
C HIS A 294 0.66 2.30 13.17
N PHE A 295 1.73 1.51 13.30
CA PHE A 295 1.80 0.38 14.25
C PHE A 295 1.51 0.80 15.70
N ARG A 296 1.82 2.05 16.06
CA ARG A 296 1.51 2.57 17.38
C ARG A 296 0.01 2.50 17.72
N GLY A 297 -0.85 2.53 16.69
CA GLY A 297 -2.31 2.43 16.77
C GLY A 297 -2.82 1.18 17.48
N PHE A 298 -2.03 0.11 17.49
CA PHE A 298 -2.37 -1.12 18.21
C PHE A 298 -2.12 -1.01 19.72
N GLU A 299 -1.23 -0.13 20.18
CA GLU A 299 -1.02 0.14 21.60
C GLU A 299 -2.00 1.20 22.11
N ALA A 300 -2.09 2.31 21.39
CA ALA A 300 -3.08 3.35 21.63
C ALA A 300 -3.44 4.03 20.31
N TYR A 301 -4.59 4.67 20.19
CA TYR A 301 -4.97 5.41 18.99
C TYR A 301 -5.69 6.70 19.36
N TRP A 302 -5.50 7.72 18.52
CA TRP A 302 -6.13 9.01 18.72
C TRP A 302 -7.56 8.97 18.18
N THR A 303 -8.51 9.20 19.08
CA THR A 303 -9.95 9.14 18.83
C THR A 303 -10.50 10.55 18.72
N ILE A 304 -11.11 10.88 17.58
CA ILE A 304 -11.68 12.20 17.32
C ILE A 304 -13.20 12.05 17.15
N PRO A 305 -14.06 12.95 17.67
CA PRO A 305 -15.49 12.91 17.40
C PRO A 305 -15.78 12.89 15.88
N GLY A 306 -16.74 12.06 15.43
CA GLY A 306 -16.95 11.80 14.00
C GLY A 306 -17.40 13.01 13.17
N ASN A 307 -17.91 14.06 13.81
CA ASN A 307 -18.29 15.33 13.18
C ASN A 307 -17.27 16.46 13.39
N ALA A 308 -16.13 16.17 14.01
CA ALA A 308 -15.13 17.19 14.27
C ALA A 308 -14.48 17.69 12.97
N PRO A 309 -14.25 19.00 12.82
CA PRO A 309 -13.62 19.57 11.63
C PRO A 309 -12.08 19.42 11.64
N THR A 310 -11.49 19.11 12.79
CA THR A 310 -10.03 18.98 12.97
C THR A 310 -9.71 17.89 13.99
N ALA A 311 -8.43 17.49 14.06
CA ALA A 311 -7.96 16.45 14.98
C ALA A 311 -7.58 16.98 16.39
N VAL A 312 -7.73 18.28 16.64
CA VAL A 312 -7.27 18.93 17.90
C VAL A 312 -7.98 18.37 19.13
N ASN A 313 -9.30 18.16 19.04
CA ASN A 313 -10.14 17.76 20.18
C ASN A 313 -10.36 16.24 20.22
N GLY A 314 -9.28 15.47 20.13
CA GLY A 314 -9.32 14.02 20.32
C GLY A 314 -8.81 13.58 21.69
N GLU A 315 -8.80 12.27 21.91
CA GLU A 315 -8.26 11.62 23.10
C GLU A 315 -7.55 10.32 22.74
N TRP A 316 -6.51 9.97 23.50
CA TRP A 316 -5.86 8.67 23.37
C TRP A 316 -6.74 7.58 23.97
N ARG A 317 -7.00 6.52 23.21
CA ARG A 317 -7.65 5.28 23.67
C ARG A 317 -6.69 4.11 23.53
N THR A 318 -6.75 3.16 24.44
CA THR A 318 -5.93 1.94 24.40
C THR A 318 -6.40 1.03 23.26
N GLY A 319 -5.46 0.53 22.46
CA GLY A 319 -5.69 -0.48 21.45
C GLY A 319 -5.65 -1.91 22.03
N PRO A 320 -5.66 -2.95 21.18
CA PRO A 320 -5.65 -4.35 21.60
C PRO A 320 -4.29 -4.79 22.19
N GLY A 321 -3.25 -3.98 21.99
CA GLY A 321 -1.88 -4.27 22.36
C GLY A 321 -1.39 -5.59 21.77
N ALA A 322 -0.56 -6.29 22.54
CA ALA A 322 0.00 -7.57 22.16
C ALA A 322 -1.05 -8.71 22.05
N ALA A 323 -2.28 -8.56 22.58
CA ALA A 323 -3.28 -9.62 22.55
C ALA A 323 -3.62 -10.06 21.11
N LEU A 324 -3.89 -9.09 20.23
CA LEU A 324 -4.11 -9.33 18.80
C LEU A 324 -2.96 -10.14 18.17
N PHE A 325 -1.72 -9.70 18.38
CA PHE A 325 -0.56 -10.34 17.74
C PHE A 325 -0.26 -11.74 18.29
N ARG A 326 -0.67 -12.06 19.53
CA ARG A 326 -0.61 -13.44 20.04
C ARG A 326 -1.63 -14.32 19.34
N GLU A 327 -2.87 -13.88 19.21
CA GLU A 327 -3.93 -14.63 18.49
C GLU A 327 -3.57 -14.84 17.01
N VAL A 328 -3.05 -13.80 16.34
CA VAL A 328 -2.52 -13.92 14.97
C VAL A 328 -1.40 -14.95 14.88
N ARG A 329 -0.45 -14.93 15.82
CA ARG A 329 0.65 -15.90 15.86
C ARG A 329 0.15 -17.33 16.12
N ASP A 330 -0.85 -17.49 16.98
CA ASP A 330 -1.40 -18.79 17.33
C ASP A 330 -2.22 -19.38 16.16
N ALA A 331 -2.91 -18.53 15.38
CA ALA A 331 -3.68 -18.93 14.20
C ALA A 331 -2.85 -19.17 12.93
N LEU A 332 -1.85 -18.31 12.66
CA LEU A 332 -1.12 -18.28 11.39
C LEU A 332 0.37 -18.62 11.51
N GLY A 333 0.89 -18.76 12.73
CA GLY A 333 2.31 -18.86 13.01
C GLY A 333 3.02 -17.50 12.99
N PRO A 334 4.36 -17.47 13.12
CA PRO A 334 5.11 -16.23 13.07
C PRO A 334 5.03 -15.58 11.69
N LEU A 335 4.62 -14.31 11.64
CA LEU A 335 4.49 -13.54 10.40
C LEU A 335 5.64 -12.51 10.23
N PRO A 336 6.13 -12.28 9.01
CA PRO A 336 7.17 -11.29 8.73
C PRO A 336 6.58 -9.88 8.59
N ILE A 337 6.29 -9.27 9.74
CA ILE A 337 5.72 -7.92 9.86
C ILE A 337 6.82 -6.89 10.13
N ILE A 338 6.77 -5.77 9.43
CA ILE A 338 7.56 -4.55 9.68
C ILE A 338 6.63 -3.58 10.42
N ALA A 339 7.05 -3.12 11.60
CA ALA A 339 6.30 -2.12 12.35
C ALA A 339 6.66 -0.73 11.84
N GLU A 340 5.68 0.00 11.29
CA GLU A 340 5.88 1.43 11.08
C GLU A 340 5.71 2.17 12.42
N ASP A 341 6.84 2.50 13.03
CA ASP A 341 6.98 3.09 14.35
C ASP A 341 7.53 4.52 14.26
N LEU A 342 6.99 5.35 13.36
CA LEU A 342 7.39 6.76 13.21
C LEU A 342 6.52 7.67 14.11
N GLY A 343 7.00 8.90 14.28
CA GLY A 343 6.36 9.88 15.16
C GLY A 343 6.77 9.75 16.63
N VAL A 344 5.91 10.21 17.54
CA VAL A 344 6.18 10.12 18.99
C VAL A 344 5.79 8.74 19.50
N ILE A 345 6.80 7.90 19.74
CA ILE A 345 6.67 6.51 20.19
C ILE A 345 6.89 6.41 21.69
N THR A 346 6.06 5.61 22.37
CA THR A 346 6.13 5.36 23.81
C THR A 346 6.88 4.05 24.11
N PRO A 347 7.45 3.88 25.32
CA PRO A 347 8.08 2.62 25.71
C PRO A 347 7.17 1.39 25.58
N GLU A 348 5.86 1.57 25.71
CA GLU A 348 4.86 0.52 25.55
C GLU A 348 4.75 0.04 24.09
N VAL A 349 4.85 0.95 23.13
CA VAL A 349 4.89 0.60 21.69
C VAL A 349 6.18 -0.14 21.37
N ASP A 350 7.32 0.32 21.90
CA ASP A 350 8.61 -0.37 21.76
C ASP A 350 8.55 -1.79 22.34
N ALA A 351 8.01 -1.94 23.55
CA ALA A 351 7.86 -3.24 24.20
C ALA A 351 6.97 -4.19 23.39
N MET A 352 5.86 -3.69 22.83
CA MET A 352 4.97 -4.47 21.96
C MET A 352 5.68 -4.89 20.67
N ARG A 353 6.41 -3.99 20.00
CA ARG A 353 7.20 -4.33 18.80
C ARG A 353 8.24 -5.41 19.11
N ASP A 354 8.95 -5.25 20.23
CA ASP A 354 10.08 -6.10 20.61
C ASP A 354 9.61 -7.49 21.11
N GLU A 355 8.41 -7.62 21.70
CA GLU A 355 7.80 -8.91 22.11
C GLU A 355 7.72 -9.90 20.93
N PHE A 356 7.45 -9.40 19.72
CA PHE A 356 7.33 -10.22 18.51
C PHE A 356 8.56 -10.12 17.60
N ALA A 357 9.57 -9.35 18.01
CA ALA A 357 10.77 -9.05 17.26
C ALA A 357 10.46 -8.50 15.84
N TYR A 358 9.49 -7.60 15.74
CA TYR A 358 9.21 -6.88 14.50
C TYR A 358 10.28 -5.80 14.29
N PRO A 359 10.89 -5.66 13.10
CA PRO A 359 11.78 -4.55 12.83
C PRO A 359 10.99 -3.24 12.78
N GLY A 360 11.54 -2.20 13.42
CA GLY A 360 11.07 -0.83 13.26
C GLY A 360 11.61 -0.16 11.99
N MET A 361 11.13 1.02 11.66
CA MET A 361 11.52 1.80 10.49
C MET A 361 12.45 2.96 10.87
N ARG A 362 13.43 3.25 10.01
CA ARG A 362 14.27 4.46 10.13
C ARG A 362 14.28 5.22 8.81
N ILE A 363 13.85 6.47 8.86
CA ILE A 363 13.78 7.35 7.69
C ILE A 363 14.92 8.35 7.76
N LEU A 364 15.87 8.25 6.85
CA LEU A 364 17.10 9.05 6.89
C LEU A 364 16.82 10.55 6.73
N GLN A 365 15.79 10.93 5.96
CA GLN A 365 15.35 12.33 5.84
C GLN A 365 14.93 12.96 7.18
N PHE A 366 14.63 12.17 8.23
CA PHE A 366 14.30 12.66 9.58
C PHE A 366 15.53 12.83 10.49
N ALA A 367 16.72 12.45 10.01
CA ALA A 367 17.91 12.33 10.85
C ALA A 367 18.63 13.65 11.14
N PHE A 368 18.44 14.67 10.31
CA PHE A 368 19.33 15.84 10.26
C PHE A 368 18.82 17.09 10.97
N SER A 369 17.98 16.91 11.99
CA SER A 369 17.73 17.97 12.98
C SER A 369 18.98 18.24 13.82
N ALA A 370 18.95 19.26 14.69
CA ALA A 370 20.10 19.59 15.55
C ALA A 370 20.43 18.51 16.59
N ASP A 371 19.55 17.51 16.77
CA ASP A 371 19.70 16.45 17.77
C ASP A 371 20.44 15.22 17.21
N ILE A 372 21.72 15.08 17.60
CA ILE A 372 22.58 13.94 17.23
C ILE A 372 22.19 12.63 17.91
N SER A 373 21.31 12.65 18.91
CA SER A 373 20.80 11.43 19.55
C SER A 373 19.64 10.80 18.77
N SER A 374 19.24 11.42 17.66
CA SER A 374 18.22 10.91 16.76
C SER A 374 18.50 9.46 16.35
N ASN A 375 17.54 8.58 16.61
CA ASN A 375 17.58 7.18 16.19
C ASN A 375 17.52 7.02 14.66
N PHE A 376 17.24 8.10 13.92
CA PHE A 376 17.24 8.14 12.45
C PHE A 376 18.63 8.32 11.83
N LEU A 377 19.67 8.63 12.63
CA LEU A 377 21.06 8.67 12.15
C LEU A 377 21.66 7.26 12.01
N PRO A 378 22.32 6.91 10.88
CA PRO A 378 22.85 5.57 10.64
C PRO A 378 23.75 4.97 11.72
N HIS A 379 24.55 5.77 12.43
CA HIS A 379 25.40 5.28 13.52
C HIS A 379 24.62 4.90 14.80
N ASN A 380 23.34 5.29 14.91
CA ASN A 380 22.44 4.94 16.01
C ASN A 380 21.50 3.76 15.67
N TYR A 381 21.60 3.20 14.45
CA TYR A 381 20.74 2.08 14.05
C TYR A 381 21.06 0.82 14.84
N VAL A 382 20.02 -0.01 15.00
CA VAL A 382 20.14 -1.40 15.45
C VAL A 382 19.88 -2.33 14.27
N GLN A 383 20.21 -3.61 14.42
CA GLN A 383 20.08 -4.53 13.28
C GLN A 383 18.63 -4.81 12.89
N ASN A 384 17.73 -5.04 13.86
CA ASN A 384 16.31 -5.33 13.61
C ASN A 384 15.56 -4.06 13.17
N THR A 385 15.83 -3.60 11.95
CA THR A 385 15.42 -2.31 11.43
C THR A 385 15.31 -2.38 9.91
N VAL A 386 14.32 -1.67 9.37
CA VAL A 386 14.18 -1.37 7.94
C VAL A 386 14.53 0.11 7.73
N ALA A 387 15.65 0.39 7.07
CA ALA A 387 16.12 1.74 6.81
C ALA A 387 15.73 2.22 5.41
N TYR A 388 15.30 3.48 5.33
CA TYR A 388 14.87 4.15 4.11
C TYR A 388 15.62 5.47 3.94
N THR A 389 15.85 5.91 2.70
CA THR A 389 16.13 7.34 2.45
C THR A 389 14.89 8.16 2.85
N GLY A 390 13.78 7.89 2.16
CA GLY A 390 12.43 8.39 2.39
C GLY A 390 11.38 7.30 2.08
N THR A 391 10.13 7.54 2.46
CA THR A 391 8.97 6.71 2.07
C THR A 391 8.20 7.37 0.91
N HIS A 392 7.00 6.86 0.60
CA HIS A 392 6.09 7.47 -0.37
C HIS A 392 5.47 8.80 0.12
N ASP A 393 5.43 9.03 1.44
CA ASP A 393 4.91 10.26 2.05
C ASP A 393 5.96 11.37 2.12
N ASN A 394 7.23 10.99 1.97
CA ASN A 394 8.34 11.92 1.91
C ASN A 394 8.46 12.55 0.53
N ASP A 395 9.16 13.67 0.47
CA ASP A 395 9.69 14.17 -0.79
C ASP A 395 10.78 13.23 -1.32
N THR A 396 11.16 13.36 -2.59
CA THR A 396 12.39 12.73 -3.06
C THR A 396 13.58 13.27 -2.26
N THR A 397 14.67 12.51 -2.17
CA THR A 397 15.84 12.96 -1.42
C THR A 397 16.44 14.24 -2.00
N ARG A 398 16.38 14.42 -3.33
CA ARG A 398 16.79 15.67 -4.00
C ARG A 398 15.88 16.83 -3.60
N GLY A 399 14.56 16.67 -3.74
CA GLY A 399 13.59 17.71 -3.38
C GLY A 399 13.63 18.08 -1.89
N TRP A 400 13.73 17.06 -1.02
CA TRP A 400 13.92 17.24 0.41
C TRP A 400 15.18 18.05 0.71
N PHE A 401 16.35 17.66 0.18
CA PHE A 401 17.61 18.35 0.44
C PHE A 401 17.57 19.82 0.00
N GLU A 402 17.01 20.10 -1.18
CA GLU A 402 16.86 21.45 -1.72
C GLU A 402 15.88 22.31 -0.92
N SER A 403 14.94 21.70 -0.18
CA SER A 403 13.98 22.40 0.67
C SER A 403 14.52 22.80 2.06
N LEU A 404 15.65 22.23 2.47
CA LEU A 404 16.29 22.51 3.76
C LEU A 404 16.90 23.92 3.80
N ASP A 405 17.04 24.48 5.01
CA ASP A 405 17.88 25.66 5.23
C ASP A 405 19.38 25.34 5.06
N GLU A 406 20.19 26.38 4.84
CA GLU A 406 21.64 26.25 4.57
C GLU A 406 22.39 25.52 5.69
N GLU A 407 22.00 25.71 6.95
CA GLU A 407 22.62 25.05 8.10
C GLU A 407 22.35 23.54 8.07
N SER A 408 21.11 23.16 7.80
CA SER A 408 20.69 21.76 7.71
C SER A 408 21.29 21.07 6.48
N GLN A 409 21.38 21.76 5.34
CA GLN A 409 22.11 21.26 4.17
C GLN A 409 23.58 21.00 4.49
N GLN A 410 24.28 21.97 5.10
CA GLN A 410 25.68 21.80 5.48
C GLN A 410 25.87 20.64 6.46
N ARG A 411 24.96 20.47 7.42
CA ARG A 411 24.99 19.32 8.36
C ARG A 411 24.90 17.97 7.64
N VAL A 412 24.03 17.86 6.62
CA VAL A 412 23.93 16.65 5.78
C VAL A 412 25.23 16.40 5.03
N LEU A 413 25.79 17.43 4.39
CA LEU A 413 27.03 17.32 3.62
C LEU A 413 28.22 16.93 4.51
N ASP A 414 28.35 17.55 5.67
CA ASP A 414 29.39 17.26 6.66
C ASP A 414 29.28 15.83 7.20
N TYR A 415 28.06 15.37 7.50
CA TYR A 415 27.84 14.02 8.02
C TYR A 415 28.28 12.92 7.03
N PHE A 416 28.06 13.14 5.74
CA PHE A 416 28.41 12.19 4.70
C PHE A 416 29.76 12.44 4.03
N ASP A 417 30.45 13.53 4.37
CA ASP A 417 31.67 14.00 3.70
C ASP A 417 31.49 14.02 2.17
N THR A 418 30.44 14.72 1.72
CA THR A 418 30.01 14.71 0.31
C THR A 418 29.71 16.11 -0.23
N SER A 419 29.44 16.20 -1.53
CA SER A 419 28.98 17.40 -2.22
C SER A 419 27.48 17.35 -2.51
N GLU A 420 26.85 18.51 -2.73
CA GLU A 420 25.43 18.62 -3.12
C GLU A 420 25.08 17.78 -4.36
N ALA A 421 26.00 17.70 -5.32
CA ALA A 421 25.83 16.92 -6.55
C ALA A 421 25.84 15.40 -6.33
N GLN A 422 26.23 14.93 -5.14
CA GLN A 422 26.34 13.50 -4.81
C GLN A 422 25.51 13.13 -3.58
N VAL A 423 24.75 14.06 -3.01
CA VAL A 423 24.05 13.87 -1.74
C VAL A 423 23.03 12.73 -1.78
N VAL A 424 22.26 12.61 -2.86
CA VAL A 424 21.25 11.54 -3.03
C VAL A 424 21.92 10.17 -3.01
N TRP A 425 22.95 9.98 -3.83
CA TRP A 425 23.71 8.72 -3.90
C TRP A 425 24.47 8.42 -2.59
N ALA A 426 24.97 9.44 -1.90
CA ALA A 426 25.63 9.29 -0.60
C ALA A 426 24.65 8.83 0.48
N MET A 427 23.45 9.40 0.53
CA MET A 427 22.38 8.98 1.43
C MET A 427 21.92 7.57 1.10
N ALA A 428 21.69 7.24 -0.17
CA ALA A 428 21.34 5.90 -0.62
C ALA A 428 22.40 4.87 -0.19
N ARG A 429 23.69 5.18 -0.41
CA ARG A 429 24.80 4.35 0.07
C ARG A 429 24.78 4.18 1.58
N ALA A 430 24.46 5.23 2.35
CA ALA A 430 24.49 5.18 3.81
C ALA A 430 23.47 4.19 4.38
N ILE A 431 22.23 4.14 3.86
CA ILE A 431 21.26 3.13 4.35
C ILE A 431 21.68 1.72 3.95
N VAL A 432 22.20 1.54 2.74
CA VAL A 432 22.69 0.24 2.26
C VAL A 432 23.92 -0.20 3.07
N ALA A 433 24.80 0.71 3.47
CA ALA A 433 25.95 0.41 4.31
C ALA A 433 25.60 0.17 5.79
N SER A 434 24.47 0.72 6.26
CA SER A 434 24.10 0.72 7.68
C SER A 434 23.95 -0.68 8.29
N VAL A 435 23.89 -0.76 9.63
CA VAL A 435 23.70 -2.04 10.34
C VAL A 435 22.29 -2.64 10.23
N ALA A 436 21.31 -1.88 9.70
CA ALA A 436 19.95 -2.34 9.51
C ALA A 436 19.89 -3.61 8.64
N ASP A 437 19.10 -4.59 9.07
CA ASP A 437 18.88 -5.84 8.35
C ASP A 437 18.29 -5.53 6.97
N THR A 438 17.34 -4.61 6.87
CA THR A 438 16.75 -4.25 5.57
C THR A 438 17.06 -2.80 5.20
N ALA A 439 17.43 -2.55 3.94
CA ALA A 439 17.55 -1.22 3.37
C ALA A 439 16.64 -1.11 2.13
N ILE A 440 15.81 -0.06 2.06
CA ILE A 440 14.88 0.16 0.95
C ILE A 440 15.04 1.57 0.43
N VAL A 441 15.17 1.72 -0.89
CA VAL A 441 15.35 3.01 -1.55
C VAL A 441 14.21 3.24 -2.54
N PRO A 442 13.51 4.39 -2.50
CA PRO A 442 12.54 4.75 -3.54
C PRO A 442 13.20 4.83 -4.91
N MET A 443 12.51 4.38 -5.95
CA MET A 443 13.03 4.43 -7.31
C MET A 443 13.36 5.86 -7.76
N GLN A 444 12.64 6.87 -7.26
CA GLN A 444 12.90 8.28 -7.51
C GLN A 444 14.31 8.71 -7.09
N ASP A 445 14.83 8.17 -5.99
CA ASP A 445 16.17 8.51 -5.50
C ASP A 445 17.25 7.86 -6.36
N ILE A 446 17.01 6.65 -6.88
CA ILE A 446 17.93 5.98 -7.83
C ILE A 446 17.97 6.71 -9.17
N ALA A 447 16.84 7.30 -9.58
CA ALA A 447 16.76 8.15 -10.76
C ALA A 447 17.17 9.62 -10.49
N GLU A 448 17.53 9.96 -9.25
CA GLU A 448 17.92 11.31 -8.80
C GLU A 448 16.90 12.42 -9.18
N LEU A 449 15.60 12.12 -9.03
CA LEU A 449 14.52 13.04 -9.40
C LEU A 449 14.22 14.05 -8.30
N GLY A 450 13.72 15.23 -8.66
CA GLY A 450 13.28 16.27 -7.74
C GLY A 450 11.85 16.09 -7.23
N ASN A 451 11.31 17.13 -6.60
CA ASN A 451 9.97 17.13 -6.00
C ASN A 451 8.84 16.80 -6.99
N GLU A 452 9.04 17.02 -8.29
CA GLU A 452 8.09 16.64 -9.34
C GLU A 452 7.77 15.13 -9.38
N ALA A 453 8.63 14.30 -8.78
CA ALA A 453 8.46 12.85 -8.68
C ALA A 453 7.92 12.38 -7.32
N ARG A 454 7.55 13.30 -6.42
CA ARG A 454 6.98 12.97 -5.11
C ARG A 454 5.70 12.14 -5.28
N MET A 455 5.62 11.01 -4.56
CA MET A 455 4.48 10.11 -4.67
C MET A 455 3.25 10.63 -3.92
N ASN A 456 3.42 11.13 -2.70
CA ASN A 456 2.34 11.70 -1.91
C ASN A 456 2.83 12.89 -1.07
N LEU A 457 2.00 13.92 -0.97
CA LEU A 457 2.14 14.99 0.02
C LEU A 457 0.98 14.86 1.04
N PRO A 458 1.25 14.33 2.25
CA PRO A 458 0.25 14.21 3.30
C PRO A 458 -0.49 15.52 3.57
N GLY A 459 -1.81 15.44 3.78
CA GLY A 459 -2.68 16.60 3.99
C GLY A 459 -3.11 17.34 2.72
N ARG A 460 -2.55 17.01 1.54
CA ARG A 460 -3.04 17.53 0.26
C ARG A 460 -4.09 16.59 -0.35
N PRO A 461 -5.30 17.06 -0.70
CA PRO A 461 -6.39 16.20 -1.14
C PRO A 461 -6.29 15.68 -2.59
N GLY A 462 -5.37 16.20 -3.42
CA GLY A 462 -5.27 15.80 -4.82
C GLY A 462 -3.93 16.13 -5.47
N GLY A 463 -3.63 15.44 -6.57
CA GLY A 463 -2.34 15.46 -7.27
C GLY A 463 -1.30 14.50 -6.68
N ASN A 464 -1.75 13.49 -5.92
CA ASN A 464 -0.90 12.45 -5.33
C ASN A 464 -1.08 11.13 -6.09
N TRP A 465 -0.18 10.18 -5.86
CA TRP A 465 -0.23 8.81 -6.39
C TRP A 465 -0.13 8.73 -7.92
N GLN A 466 0.32 9.81 -8.56
CA GLN A 466 0.34 9.94 -10.01
C GLN A 466 1.69 9.63 -10.62
N TRP A 467 2.81 9.76 -9.90
CA TRP A 467 4.15 9.62 -10.50
C TRP A 467 4.37 8.25 -11.16
N ARG A 468 4.99 8.28 -12.35
CA ARG A 468 5.41 7.09 -13.11
C ARG A 468 6.88 7.18 -13.51
N ALA A 469 7.57 6.05 -13.39
CA ALA A 469 8.90 5.85 -13.91
C ALA A 469 8.87 5.75 -15.45
N THR A 470 9.98 6.11 -16.08
CA THR A 470 10.22 5.85 -17.50
C THR A 470 11.15 4.64 -17.67
N GLU A 471 11.16 4.03 -18.85
CA GLU A 471 12.02 2.86 -19.13
C GLU A 471 13.51 3.19 -18.97
N GLU A 472 13.91 4.44 -19.21
CA GLU A 472 15.30 4.89 -19.05
C GLU A 472 15.78 4.86 -17.60
N MET A 473 14.87 4.94 -16.63
CA MET A 473 15.22 4.88 -15.20
C MET A 473 15.69 3.48 -14.78
N PHE A 474 15.26 2.44 -15.50
CA PHE A 474 15.70 1.06 -15.33
C PHE A 474 16.98 0.75 -16.13
N SER A 475 17.93 1.69 -16.10
CA SER A 475 19.18 1.57 -16.86
C SER A 475 20.11 0.50 -16.28
N ALA A 476 20.99 -0.02 -17.14
CA ALA A 476 22.08 -0.91 -16.73
C ALA A 476 23.10 -0.21 -15.80
N GLU A 477 23.24 1.12 -15.90
CA GLU A 477 24.12 1.90 -15.02
C GLU A 477 23.58 1.93 -13.58
N ASN A 478 22.28 2.22 -13.42
CA ASN A 478 21.62 2.19 -12.12
C ASN A 478 21.66 0.79 -11.51
N ALA A 479 21.39 -0.25 -12.31
CA ALA A 479 21.51 -1.63 -11.87
C ALA A 479 22.94 -1.97 -11.41
N ALA A 480 23.95 -1.62 -12.20
CA ALA A 480 25.34 -1.91 -11.86
C ALA A 480 25.80 -1.19 -10.58
N TRP A 481 25.36 0.06 -10.37
CA TRP A 481 25.64 0.79 -9.14
C TRP A 481 25.01 0.13 -7.91
N LEU A 482 23.73 -0.23 -8.00
CA LEU A 482 22.99 -0.92 -6.95
C LEU A 482 23.62 -2.30 -6.64
N ALA A 483 23.93 -3.08 -7.67
CA ALA A 483 24.54 -4.41 -7.52
C ALA A 483 25.89 -4.31 -6.81
N LYS A 484 26.72 -3.31 -7.18
CA LYS A 484 27.99 -3.05 -6.51
C LYS A 484 27.81 -2.72 -5.04
N LEU A 485 26.80 -1.92 -4.68
CA LEU A 485 26.54 -1.61 -3.27
C LEU A 485 26.05 -2.83 -2.49
N SER A 486 25.11 -3.57 -3.06
CA SER A 486 24.57 -4.77 -2.43
C SER A 486 25.65 -5.82 -2.23
N ASP A 487 26.60 -5.98 -3.16
CA ASP A 487 27.75 -6.88 -2.98
C ASP A 487 28.70 -6.36 -1.89
N LEU A 488 29.12 -5.10 -2.00
CA LEU A 488 30.07 -4.47 -1.08
C LEU A 488 29.60 -4.53 0.40
N TYR A 489 28.30 -4.37 0.63
CA TYR A 489 27.72 -4.32 1.97
C TYR A 489 26.96 -5.59 2.38
N GLY A 490 27.11 -6.68 1.61
CA GLY A 490 26.62 -8.01 1.96
C GLY A 490 25.09 -8.14 1.97
N ARG A 491 24.41 -7.57 0.98
CA ARG A 491 22.94 -7.59 0.80
C ARG A 491 22.45 -8.40 -0.41
N CYS A 492 23.37 -8.99 -1.19
CA CYS A 492 23.04 -9.83 -2.35
C CYS A 492 22.68 -11.29 -2.00
N ASN A 493 22.93 -11.74 -0.77
CA ASN A 493 22.76 -13.13 -0.39
C ASN A 493 21.26 -13.51 -0.33
N PRO A 494 20.87 -14.68 -0.88
CA PRO A 494 19.50 -15.17 -0.79
C PRO A 494 19.05 -15.44 0.65
#